data_AF-A0A956SQB0-F1
#
_entry.id   AF-A0A956SQB0-F1
#
_cell.length_a   1.000
_cell.length_b   1.000
_cell.length_c   1.000
_cell.angle_alpha   90.00
_cell.angle_beta   90.00
_cell.angle_gamma   90.00
#
_symmetry.space_group_name_H-M   'P 1'
#
loop_
_entity.id
_entity.type
_entity.pdbx_description
1 polymer ?
#
loop_
_entity_poly.entity_id
_entity_poly.type
_entity_poly.pdbx_seq_one_letter_code
_entity_poly.pdbx_strand_id
1 'polypeptide(L)'
;MSAQKIEVLEQYLYCINEKGMIVRRLAPSDADYNQLLYEAKEADTVVELEEGQYLLPGFIDLHIHAPQWGQSGTALDIPLHDWLNTYTFPLESKFKDIDFAEKVYSHLVDTLLAHGTTTGLYFATVHEEASYKLAEICAKKGQRGLVGKVVMDDLEQNPDYYRDEDTQTALEDTESFIKRVKALQPEIKQGVYPVVIPRFVPSCTNQALEGLGKLTAEYDVHITS
;
A
#
# COMPACT_ATOMS: atom_id res chain seq x y z
N MET A 1 -1.27 -4.16 28.43
CA MET A 1 -1.46 -4.86 27.15
C MET A 1 -2.02 -6.23 27.45
N SER A 2 -3.29 -6.49 27.11
CA SER A 2 -3.86 -7.83 27.23
C SER A 2 -3.07 -8.78 26.33
N ALA A 3 -2.64 -9.93 26.83
CA ALA A 3 -2.12 -10.99 25.97
C ALA A 3 -3.15 -11.24 24.86
N GLN A 4 -2.73 -11.03 23.61
CA GLN A 4 -3.59 -11.31 22.46
C GLN A 4 -3.81 -12.83 22.43
N LYS A 5 -5.07 -13.25 22.56
CA LYS A 5 -5.44 -14.66 22.46
C LYS A 5 -5.29 -15.07 21.00
N ILE A 6 -4.47 -16.08 20.75
CA ILE A 6 -4.46 -16.78 19.46
C ILE A 6 -5.67 -17.71 19.46
N GLU A 7 -6.56 -17.55 18.48
CA GLU A 7 -7.68 -18.47 18.22
C GLU A 7 -7.25 -19.47 17.15
N VAL A 8 -7.31 -20.77 17.47
CA VAL A 8 -7.02 -21.85 16.53
C VAL A 8 -8.34 -22.52 16.15
N LEU A 9 -8.65 -22.53 14.86
CA LEU A 9 -9.92 -22.98 14.30
C LEU A 9 -9.69 -24.22 13.44
N GLU A 10 -9.81 -25.39 14.05
CA GLU A 10 -9.53 -26.67 13.40
C GLU A 10 -10.71 -27.12 12.53
N GLN A 11 -10.43 -27.47 11.27
CA GLN A 11 -11.41 -27.99 10.32
C GLN A 11 -12.61 -27.03 10.10
N TYR A 12 -12.36 -25.73 10.13
CA TYR A 12 -13.39 -24.75 9.81
C TYR A 12 -13.58 -24.58 8.31
N LEU A 13 -14.82 -24.39 7.88
CA LEU A 13 -15.17 -24.04 6.50
C LEU A 13 -15.36 -22.52 6.39
N TYR A 14 -14.67 -21.92 5.41
CA TYR A 14 -14.81 -20.51 5.06
C TYR A 14 -15.46 -20.40 3.68
N CYS A 15 -16.69 -19.88 3.62
CA CYS A 15 -17.38 -19.68 2.35
C CYS A 15 -17.09 -18.27 1.83
N ILE A 16 -16.52 -18.18 0.63
CA ILE A 16 -16.14 -16.91 -0.02
C ILE A 16 -17.01 -16.71 -1.26
N ASN A 17 -17.61 -15.51 -1.42
CA ASN A 17 -18.42 -15.21 -2.60
C ASN A 17 -17.56 -14.68 -3.77
N GLU A 18 -18.19 -14.47 -4.94
CA GLU A 18 -17.51 -13.98 -6.16
C GLU A 18 -16.85 -12.60 -6.04
N LYS A 19 -17.25 -11.83 -5.02
CA LYS A 19 -16.66 -10.52 -4.67
C LYS A 19 -15.44 -10.64 -3.74
N GLY A 20 -15.06 -11.85 -3.33
CA GLY A 20 -13.94 -12.10 -2.42
C GLY A 20 -14.28 -11.91 -0.94
N MET A 21 -15.56 -11.84 -0.58
CA MET A 21 -16.00 -11.64 0.80
C MET A 21 -16.27 -12.97 1.50
N ILE A 22 -15.78 -13.13 2.73
CA ILE A 22 -16.17 -14.24 3.61
C ILE A 22 -17.63 -14.02 4.03
N VAL A 23 -18.54 -14.89 3.59
CA VAL A 23 -19.97 -14.81 3.87
C VAL A 23 -20.42 -15.75 4.98
N ARG A 24 -19.67 -16.84 5.21
CA ARG A 24 -19.92 -17.79 6.30
C ARG A 24 -18.59 -18.32 6.83
N ARG A 25 -18.54 -18.54 8.15
CA ARG A 25 -17.48 -19.27 8.85
C ARG A 25 -18.17 -20.34 9.69
N LEU A 26 -17.89 -21.61 9.42
CA LEU A 26 -18.61 -22.75 10.01
C LEU A 26 -17.64 -23.67 10.75
N ALA A 27 -18.01 -24.04 11.97
CA ALA A 27 -17.34 -25.06 12.76
C ALA A 27 -17.85 -26.46 12.36
N PRO A 28 -17.08 -27.54 12.59
CA PRO A 28 -17.55 -28.91 12.36
C PRO A 28 -18.85 -29.28 13.10
N SER A 29 -19.16 -28.59 14.19
CA SER A 29 -20.38 -28.79 14.99
C SER A 29 -21.62 -28.11 14.40
N ASP A 30 -21.46 -27.23 13.41
CA ASP A 30 -22.60 -26.51 12.83
C ASP A 30 -23.44 -27.45 11.96
N ALA A 31 -24.78 -27.32 12.05
CA ALA A 31 -25.72 -28.23 11.43
C ALA A 31 -25.53 -28.38 9.91
N ASP A 32 -25.17 -27.28 9.23
CA ASP A 32 -25.01 -27.25 7.77
C ASP A 32 -23.60 -27.65 7.30
N TYR A 33 -22.63 -27.85 8.20
CA TYR A 33 -21.21 -28.03 7.85
C TYR A 33 -21.00 -29.18 6.85
N ASN A 34 -21.52 -30.36 7.18
CA ASN A 34 -21.32 -31.57 6.37
C ASN A 34 -22.03 -31.47 5.02
N GLN A 35 -23.22 -30.89 4.99
CA GLN A 35 -24.00 -30.71 3.76
C GLN A 35 -23.27 -29.77 2.79
N LEU A 36 -22.81 -28.62 3.29
CA LEU A 36 -22.10 -27.63 2.47
C LEU A 36 -20.75 -28.15 1.99
N LEU A 37 -20.01 -28.86 2.84
CA LEU A 37 -18.74 -29.47 2.45
C LEU A 37 -18.97 -30.52 1.35
N TYR A 38 -20.00 -31.35 1.47
CA TYR A 38 -20.36 -32.34 0.44
C TYR A 38 -20.73 -31.65 -0.89
N GLU A 39 -21.60 -30.64 -0.86
CA GLU A 39 -21.99 -29.88 -2.05
C GLU A 39 -20.79 -29.20 -2.71
N ALA A 40 -19.89 -28.60 -1.93
CA ALA A 40 -18.70 -27.94 -2.45
C ALA A 40 -17.70 -28.93 -3.07
N LYS A 41 -17.60 -30.16 -2.53
CA LYS A 41 -16.81 -31.26 -3.13
C LYS A 41 -17.39 -31.75 -4.44
N GLU A 42 -18.70 -32.01 -4.48
CA GLU A 42 -19.39 -32.45 -5.71
C GLU A 42 -19.29 -31.40 -6.83
N ALA A 43 -19.26 -30.11 -6.46
CA ALA A 43 -19.09 -29.00 -7.39
C ALA A 43 -17.62 -28.65 -7.72
N ASP A 44 -16.64 -29.31 -7.09
CA ASP A 44 -15.19 -28.99 -7.22
C ASP A 44 -14.84 -27.52 -6.92
N THR A 45 -15.45 -26.98 -5.84
CA THR A 45 -15.29 -25.57 -5.42
C THR A 45 -14.62 -25.42 -4.05
N VAL A 46 -14.25 -26.53 -3.41
CA VAL A 46 -13.56 -26.53 -2.12
C VAL A 46 -12.06 -26.65 -2.31
N VAL A 47 -11.31 -25.85 -1.56
CA VAL A 47 -9.85 -26.01 -1.42
C VAL A 47 -9.60 -26.57 -0.01
N GLU A 48 -9.12 -27.81 0.06
CA GLU A 48 -8.74 -28.45 1.31
C GLU A 48 -7.24 -28.26 1.56
N LEU A 49 -6.90 -27.83 2.78
CA LEU A 49 -5.51 -27.73 3.22
C LEU A 49 -4.97 -29.12 3.56
N GLU A 50 -3.72 -29.37 3.21
CA GLU A 50 -3.01 -30.60 3.58
C GLU A 50 -2.61 -30.60 5.06
N GLU A 51 -2.26 -31.78 5.58
CA GLU A 51 -1.71 -31.89 6.93
C GLU A 51 -0.46 -31.01 7.11
N GLY A 52 -0.43 -30.21 8.17
CA GLY A 52 0.64 -29.26 8.45
C GLY A 52 0.47 -27.89 7.76
N GLN A 53 -0.52 -27.72 6.87
CA GLN A 53 -0.88 -26.42 6.34
C GLN A 53 -1.92 -25.71 7.23
N TYR A 54 -1.86 -24.39 7.25
CA TYR A 54 -2.82 -23.55 7.96
C TYR A 54 -3.00 -22.23 7.22
N LEU A 55 -4.20 -21.65 7.33
CA LEU A 55 -4.52 -20.34 6.79
C LEU A 55 -4.33 -19.27 7.86
N LEU A 56 -3.72 -18.15 7.48
CA LEU A 56 -3.64 -16.95 8.28
C LEU A 56 -4.29 -15.78 7.53
N PRO A 57 -4.81 -14.77 8.23
CA PRO A 57 -5.07 -13.48 7.62
C PRO A 57 -3.80 -12.94 6.97
N GLY A 58 -3.94 -12.31 5.81
CA GLY A 58 -2.81 -11.65 5.15
C GLY A 58 -2.26 -10.52 6.01
N PHE A 59 -0.94 -10.31 5.95
CA PHE A 59 -0.28 -9.27 6.72
C PHE A 59 -0.60 -7.88 6.15
N ILE A 60 -0.62 -6.91 7.06
CA ILE A 60 -0.86 -5.50 6.80
C ILE A 60 0.39 -4.75 7.20
N ASP A 61 1.05 -4.16 6.21
CA ASP A 61 2.18 -3.26 6.42
C ASP A 61 1.71 -1.82 6.29
N LEU A 62 1.84 -1.07 7.39
CA LEU A 62 1.29 0.27 7.53
C LEU A 62 2.27 1.37 7.10
N HIS A 63 3.52 1.06 6.75
CA HIS A 63 4.51 2.08 6.40
C HIS A 63 5.66 1.54 5.55
N ILE A 64 5.58 1.73 4.23
CA ILE A 64 6.60 1.29 3.29
C ILE A 64 7.05 2.47 2.42
N HIS A 65 8.34 2.80 2.44
CA HIS A 65 8.93 3.67 1.42
C HIS A 65 9.27 2.85 0.18
N ALA A 66 8.34 2.80 -0.77
CA ALA A 66 8.49 2.03 -1.99
C ALA A 66 9.76 2.36 -2.80
N PRO A 67 10.16 3.63 -2.99
CA PRO A 67 11.33 3.93 -3.81
C PRO A 67 12.67 3.53 -3.17
N GLN A 68 12.67 3.31 -1.85
CA GLN A 68 13.85 2.93 -1.09
C GLN A 68 14.10 1.41 -1.15
N TRP A 69 13.25 0.64 -1.83
CA TRP A 69 13.42 -0.80 -1.95
C TRP A 69 14.80 -1.21 -2.49
N GLY A 70 15.33 -0.47 -3.48
CA GLY A 70 16.63 -0.74 -4.08
C GLY A 70 17.83 -0.57 -3.14
N GLN A 71 17.66 0.11 -1.99
CA GLN A 71 18.70 0.29 -0.97
C GLN A 71 18.39 -0.45 0.34
N SER A 72 17.33 -1.26 0.36
CA SER A 72 16.93 -2.01 1.56
C SER A 72 18.08 -2.88 2.07
N GLY A 73 18.36 -2.80 3.38
CA GLY A 73 19.44 -3.52 4.03
C GLY A 73 20.83 -2.86 3.93
N THR A 74 20.92 -1.61 3.47
CA THR A 74 22.19 -0.85 3.39
C THR A 74 22.19 0.37 4.31
N ALA A 75 23.39 0.87 4.68
CA ALA A 75 23.59 2.12 5.41
C ALA A 75 22.78 2.25 6.72
N LEU A 76 22.75 1.18 7.53
CA LEU A 76 21.93 1.06 8.75
C LEU A 76 22.54 1.71 10.00
N ASP A 77 23.73 2.28 9.88
CA ASP A 77 24.57 2.79 10.98
C ASP A 77 24.76 4.31 10.96
N ILE A 78 24.06 5.01 10.06
CA ILE A 78 24.24 6.44 9.79
C ILE A 78 23.06 7.24 10.36
N PRO A 79 23.28 8.47 10.90
CA PRO A 79 22.19 9.34 11.33
C PRO A 79 21.16 9.60 10.22
N LEU A 80 19.88 9.69 10.58
CA LEU A 80 18.77 9.82 9.61
C LEU A 80 18.99 10.94 8.58
N HIS A 81 19.44 12.12 9.02
CA HIS A 81 19.67 13.26 8.12
C HIS A 81 20.77 12.96 7.11
N ASP A 82 21.88 12.36 7.54
CA ASP A 82 23.00 12.01 6.67
C ASP A 82 22.61 10.88 5.70
N TRP A 83 21.83 9.90 6.18
CA TRP A 83 21.28 8.83 5.37
C TRP A 83 20.33 9.35 4.29
N LEU A 84 19.44 10.29 4.65
CA LEU A 84 18.50 10.92 3.71
C LEU A 84 19.24 11.60 2.56
N ASN A 85 20.24 12.42 2.88
CA ASN A 85 20.99 13.18 1.88
C ASN A 85 21.94 12.31 1.04
N THR A 86 22.55 11.29 1.64
CA THR A 86 23.59 10.49 0.98
C THR A 86 23.01 9.40 0.08
N TYR A 87 21.91 8.76 0.50
CA TYR A 87 21.37 7.58 -0.17
C TYR A 87 19.95 7.80 -0.69
N THR A 88 19.07 8.26 0.19
CA THR A 88 17.63 8.26 -0.07
C THR A 88 17.22 9.28 -1.14
N PHE A 89 17.50 10.57 -0.98
CA PHE A 89 17.10 11.58 -1.98
C PHE A 89 17.73 11.33 -3.36
N PRO A 90 19.02 10.96 -3.48
CA PRO A 90 19.60 10.58 -4.76
C PRO A 90 18.90 9.38 -5.41
N LEU A 91 18.49 8.37 -4.64
CA LEU A 91 17.76 7.21 -5.17
C LEU A 91 16.34 7.59 -5.58
N GLU A 92 15.59 8.27 -4.71
CA GLU A 92 14.20 8.65 -4.98
C GLU A 92 14.10 9.60 -6.18
N SER A 93 15.07 10.49 -6.40
CA SER A 93 15.13 11.39 -7.57
C SER A 93 15.16 10.65 -8.92
N LYS A 94 15.63 9.40 -8.95
CA LYS A 94 15.68 8.58 -10.17
C LYS A 94 14.30 8.12 -10.64
N PHE A 95 13.29 8.16 -9.77
CA PHE A 95 11.92 7.75 -10.12
C PHE A 95 11.21 8.72 -11.07
N LYS A 96 11.83 9.86 -11.42
CA LYS A 96 11.40 10.64 -12.59
C LYS A 96 11.44 9.83 -13.89
N ASP A 97 12.27 8.78 -13.94
CA ASP A 97 12.27 7.77 -14.99
C ASP A 97 11.24 6.69 -14.68
N ILE A 98 10.18 6.62 -15.49
CA ILE A 98 9.06 5.71 -15.29
C ILE A 98 9.45 4.23 -15.50
N ASP A 99 10.42 3.94 -16.38
CA ASP A 99 10.88 2.57 -16.59
C ASP A 99 11.64 2.07 -15.35
N PHE A 100 12.42 2.97 -14.72
CA PHE A 100 13.07 2.69 -13.44
C PHE A 100 12.04 2.46 -12.34
N ALA A 101 11.03 3.33 -12.24
CA ALA A 101 9.95 3.22 -11.27
C ALA A 101 9.20 1.88 -11.41
N GLU A 102 8.78 1.52 -12.64
CA GLU A 102 8.06 0.29 -12.91
C GLU A 102 8.87 -0.94 -12.51
N LYS A 103 10.17 -0.97 -12.83
CA LYS A 103 11.06 -2.06 -12.44
C LYS A 103 11.15 -2.25 -10.93
N VAL A 104 11.41 -1.18 -10.18
CA VAL A 104 11.59 -1.25 -8.72
C VAL A 104 10.29 -1.57 -8.02
N TYR A 105 9.20 -0.88 -8.37
CA TYR A 105 7.89 -1.09 -7.76
C TYR A 105 7.31 -2.46 -8.08
N SER A 106 7.50 -2.96 -9.30
CA SER A 106 7.07 -4.31 -9.65
C SER A 106 7.77 -5.36 -8.79
N HIS A 107 9.10 -5.24 -8.62
CA HIS A 107 9.87 -6.16 -7.80
C HIS A 107 9.46 -6.10 -6.32
N LEU A 108 9.22 -4.90 -5.79
CA LEU A 108 8.74 -4.70 -4.42
C LEU A 108 7.39 -5.40 -4.19
N VAL A 109 6.39 -5.12 -5.01
CA VAL A 109 5.03 -5.64 -4.84
C VAL A 109 5.00 -7.17 -4.97
N ASP A 110 5.76 -7.75 -5.92
CA ASP A 110 5.90 -9.23 -6.01
C ASP A 110 6.49 -9.81 -4.73
N THR A 111 7.56 -9.18 -4.22
CA THR A 111 8.24 -9.65 -3.03
C THR A 111 7.31 -9.60 -1.82
N LEU A 112 6.59 -8.51 -1.62
CA LEU A 112 5.68 -8.35 -0.50
C LEU A 112 4.51 -9.34 -0.54
N LEU A 113 3.92 -9.55 -1.72
CA LEU A 113 2.89 -10.59 -1.90
C LEU A 113 3.44 -11.99 -1.60
N ALA A 114 4.64 -12.32 -2.07
CA ALA A 114 5.30 -13.60 -1.79
C ALA A 114 5.61 -13.83 -0.30
N HIS A 115 5.76 -12.74 0.48
CA HIS A 115 5.96 -12.79 1.93
C HIS A 115 4.67 -12.63 2.75
N GLY A 116 3.50 -12.60 2.09
CA GLY A 116 2.20 -12.58 2.74
C GLY A 116 1.65 -11.19 3.07
N THR A 117 2.31 -10.11 2.67
CA THR A 117 1.78 -8.73 2.80
C THR A 117 0.71 -8.48 1.75
N THR A 118 -0.53 -8.68 2.15
CA THR A 118 -1.73 -8.49 1.29
C THR A 118 -2.20 -7.03 1.23
N THR A 119 -1.87 -6.23 2.24
CA THR A 119 -2.17 -4.79 2.30
C THR A 119 -0.91 -4.00 2.61
N GLY A 120 -0.58 -3.02 1.77
CA GLY A 120 0.57 -2.14 1.96
C GLY A 120 0.20 -0.67 1.88
N LEU A 121 0.68 0.13 2.84
CA LEU A 121 0.67 1.59 2.76
C LEU A 121 2.03 2.08 2.28
N TYR A 122 2.03 2.70 1.10
CA TYR A 122 3.22 3.11 0.37
C TYR A 122 3.38 4.62 0.31
N PHE A 123 4.54 5.07 0.77
CA PHE A 123 5.15 6.33 0.40
C PHE A 123 5.85 6.12 -0.94
N ALA A 124 5.37 6.79 -1.99
CA ALA A 124 6.02 6.78 -3.30
C ALA A 124 7.11 7.87 -3.37
N THR A 125 7.03 8.80 -4.32
CA THR A 125 7.98 9.92 -4.46
C THR A 125 7.22 11.23 -4.69
N VAL A 126 7.94 12.35 -4.85
CA VAL A 126 7.34 13.63 -5.28
C VAL A 126 6.79 13.59 -6.70
N HIS A 127 7.21 12.64 -7.54
CA HIS A 127 6.78 12.54 -8.92
C HIS A 127 5.39 11.89 -9.02
N GLU A 128 4.40 12.61 -9.57
CA GLU A 128 3.02 12.11 -9.72
C GLU A 128 2.99 10.83 -10.57
N GLU A 129 3.58 10.85 -11.76
CA GLU A 129 3.50 9.73 -12.71
C GLU A 129 4.09 8.43 -12.14
N ALA A 130 5.21 8.52 -11.43
CA ALA A 130 5.81 7.36 -10.77
C ALA A 130 4.92 6.86 -9.62
N SER A 131 4.32 7.77 -8.85
CA SER A 131 3.42 7.42 -7.75
C SER A 131 2.15 6.75 -8.27
N TYR A 132 1.58 7.25 -9.37
CA TYR A 132 0.46 6.61 -10.04
C TYR A 132 0.83 5.23 -10.60
N LYS A 133 2.04 5.08 -11.19
CA LYS A 133 2.54 3.78 -11.66
C LYS A 133 2.54 2.72 -10.56
N LEU A 134 2.90 3.08 -9.32
CA LEU A 134 2.82 2.16 -8.17
C LEU A 134 1.38 1.73 -7.89
N ALA A 135 0.41 2.65 -7.96
CA ALA A 135 -1.02 2.31 -7.81
C ALA A 135 -1.51 1.35 -8.91
N GLU A 136 -1.11 1.58 -10.17
CA GLU A 136 -1.40 0.67 -11.29
C GLU A 136 -0.79 -0.72 -11.07
N ILE A 137 0.42 -0.80 -10.53
CA ILE A 137 1.10 -2.07 -10.24
C ILE A 137 0.34 -2.83 -9.14
N CYS A 138 -0.05 -2.16 -8.04
CA CYS A 138 -0.88 -2.77 -6.99
C CYS A 138 -2.20 -3.30 -7.56
N ALA A 139 -2.86 -2.51 -8.41
CA ALA A 139 -4.09 -2.89 -9.10
C ALA A 139 -3.89 -4.14 -9.97
N LYS A 140 -2.88 -4.14 -10.85
CA LYS A 140 -2.55 -5.23 -11.77
C LYS A 140 -2.14 -6.52 -11.05
N LYS A 141 -1.41 -6.42 -9.95
CA LYS A 141 -0.89 -7.57 -9.20
C LYS A 141 -1.84 -8.10 -8.12
N GLY A 142 -2.98 -7.44 -7.92
CA GLY A 142 -3.97 -7.91 -6.94
C GLY A 142 -3.65 -7.57 -5.49
N GLN A 143 -2.72 -6.64 -5.21
CA GLN A 143 -2.43 -6.20 -3.85
C GLN A 143 -3.36 -5.06 -3.44
N ARG A 144 -3.87 -5.08 -2.20
CA ARG A 144 -4.57 -3.93 -1.63
C ARG A 144 -3.53 -2.85 -1.32
N GLY A 145 -3.53 -1.77 -2.10
CA GLY A 145 -2.54 -0.70 -1.97
C GLY A 145 -3.16 0.58 -1.41
N LEU A 146 -2.53 1.17 -0.42
CA LEU A 146 -2.75 2.57 -0.05
C LEU A 146 -1.51 3.32 -0.53
N VAL A 147 -1.64 4.19 -1.54
CA VAL A 147 -0.48 4.80 -2.21
C VAL A 147 -0.59 6.30 -2.12
N GLY A 148 0.49 7.00 -1.76
CA GLY A 148 0.54 8.46 -1.79
C GLY A 148 1.74 9.00 -2.56
N LYS A 149 1.49 9.99 -3.42
CA LYS A 149 2.51 10.96 -3.84
C LYS A 149 3.00 11.68 -2.58
N VAL A 150 4.31 11.75 -2.42
CA VAL A 150 4.95 12.45 -1.30
C VAL A 150 5.02 13.95 -1.61
N VAL A 151 4.75 14.80 -0.63
CA VAL A 151 4.91 16.26 -0.75
C VAL A 151 6.12 16.72 0.05
N MET A 152 6.95 17.55 -0.61
CA MET A 152 8.15 18.20 -0.10
C MET A 152 8.30 19.56 -0.83
N ASP A 153 7.61 20.61 -0.38
CA ASP A 153 7.58 21.90 -1.08
C ASP A 153 8.47 23.00 -0.45
N ASP A 154 9.03 22.77 0.75
CA ASP A 154 9.90 23.75 1.39
C ASP A 154 11.25 23.84 0.66
N LEU A 155 11.51 24.96 -0.02
CA LEU A 155 12.70 25.17 -0.83
C LEU A 155 13.99 25.35 -0.02
N GLU A 156 13.91 25.64 1.27
CA GLU A 156 15.08 25.79 2.15
C GLU A 156 15.45 24.46 2.82
N GLN A 157 14.47 23.60 3.05
CA GLN A 157 14.66 22.34 3.78
C GLN A 157 14.88 21.13 2.88
N ASN A 158 14.54 21.21 1.59
CA ASN A 158 14.63 20.10 0.64
C ASN A 158 15.64 20.35 -0.48
N PRO A 159 16.32 19.30 -0.98
CA PRO A 159 17.28 19.43 -2.09
C PRO A 159 16.61 19.93 -3.37
N ASP A 160 17.29 20.82 -4.08
CA ASP A 160 16.81 21.43 -5.33
C ASP A 160 16.48 20.43 -6.43
N TYR A 161 17.19 19.29 -6.45
CA TYR A 161 17.00 18.21 -7.42
C TYR A 161 15.90 17.21 -7.05
N TYR A 162 15.32 17.29 -5.84
CA TYR A 162 14.30 16.34 -5.36
C TYR A 162 13.34 16.97 -4.35
N ARG A 163 12.37 17.71 -4.88
CA ARG A 163 11.28 18.39 -4.16
C ARG A 163 10.18 18.79 -5.15
N ASP A 164 9.02 19.19 -4.65
CA ASP A 164 8.02 19.87 -5.47
C ASP A 164 8.55 21.26 -5.92
N GLU A 165 8.11 21.74 -7.09
CA GLU A 165 8.57 23.04 -7.63
C GLU A 165 8.15 24.20 -6.70
N ASP A 166 6.90 24.17 -6.26
CA ASP A 166 6.33 25.04 -5.26
C ASP A 166 5.09 24.40 -4.61
N THR A 167 4.50 25.10 -3.64
CA THR A 167 3.29 24.67 -2.96
C THR A 167 2.09 24.47 -3.90
N GLN A 168 1.96 25.31 -4.94
CA GLN A 168 0.83 25.22 -5.86
C GLN A 168 0.91 23.92 -6.66
N THR A 169 2.07 23.64 -7.27
CA THR A 169 2.32 22.38 -7.99
C THR A 169 2.14 21.17 -7.09
N ALA A 170 2.65 21.21 -5.85
CA ALA A 170 2.48 20.11 -4.90
C ALA A 170 1.00 19.75 -4.65
N LEU A 171 0.13 20.76 -4.52
CA LEU A 171 -1.30 20.57 -4.30
C LEU A 171 -2.04 20.12 -5.56
N GLU A 172 -1.73 20.71 -6.72
CA GLU A 172 -2.33 20.34 -8.00
C GLU A 172 -2.01 18.88 -8.37
N ASP A 173 -0.75 18.47 -8.25
CA ASP A 173 -0.32 17.09 -8.51
C ASP A 173 -0.97 16.11 -7.51
N THR A 174 -1.08 16.50 -6.23
CA THR A 174 -1.72 15.64 -5.22
C THR A 174 -3.19 15.45 -5.53
N GLU A 175 -3.90 16.50 -5.93
CA GLU A 175 -5.31 16.43 -6.32
C GLU A 175 -5.49 15.58 -7.59
N SER A 176 -4.64 15.77 -8.60
CA SER A 176 -4.61 14.96 -9.82
C SER A 176 -4.39 13.48 -9.48
N PHE A 177 -3.39 13.17 -8.67
CA PHE A 177 -3.10 11.82 -8.19
C PHE A 177 -4.31 11.18 -7.50
N ILE A 178 -4.97 11.88 -6.57
CA ILE A 178 -6.16 11.39 -5.87
C ILE A 178 -7.25 10.99 -6.88
N LYS A 179 -7.55 11.87 -7.83
CA LYS A 179 -8.57 11.62 -8.87
C LYS A 179 -8.22 10.41 -9.72
N ARG A 180 -6.97 10.31 -10.16
CA ARG A 180 -6.48 9.20 -11.00
C ARG A 180 -6.55 7.86 -10.28
N VAL A 181 -6.13 7.78 -9.01
CA VAL A 181 -6.20 6.51 -8.26
C VAL A 181 -7.65 6.12 -7.97
N LYS A 182 -8.53 7.07 -7.63
CA LYS A 182 -9.96 6.79 -7.46
C LYS A 182 -10.60 6.24 -8.74
N ALA A 183 -10.18 6.71 -9.90
CA ALA A 183 -10.68 6.23 -11.18
C ALA A 183 -10.32 4.75 -11.47
N LEU A 184 -9.32 4.18 -10.79
CA LEU A 184 -8.98 2.74 -10.89
C LEU A 184 -10.01 1.84 -10.19
N GLN A 185 -10.72 2.34 -9.18
CA GLN A 185 -11.54 1.53 -8.26
C GLN A 185 -12.60 0.64 -8.91
N PRO A 186 -13.35 1.08 -9.94
CA PRO A 186 -14.37 0.24 -10.56
C PRO A 186 -13.86 -1.08 -11.14
N GLU A 187 -12.55 -1.18 -11.42
CA GLU A 187 -11.93 -2.33 -12.09
C GLU A 187 -11.20 -3.29 -11.13
N ILE A 188 -11.12 -2.97 -9.83
CA ILE A 188 -10.28 -3.70 -8.87
C ILE A 188 -11.08 -4.21 -7.65
N LYS A 189 -11.06 -5.53 -7.42
CA LYS A 189 -11.80 -6.16 -6.30
C LYS A 189 -11.16 -5.88 -4.94
N GLN A 190 -9.83 -5.85 -4.89
CA GLN A 190 -9.04 -5.67 -3.67
C GLN A 190 -8.94 -4.19 -3.23
N GLY A 191 -9.24 -3.23 -4.11
CA GLY A 191 -9.14 -1.80 -3.85
C GLY A 191 -7.70 -1.25 -3.82
N VAL A 192 -7.52 -0.07 -4.41
CA VAL A 192 -6.28 0.72 -4.36
C VAL A 192 -6.64 2.18 -4.09
N TYR A 193 -6.17 2.71 -2.97
CA TYR A 193 -6.66 3.96 -2.40
C TYR A 193 -5.57 5.03 -2.43
N PRO A 194 -5.88 6.27 -2.83
CA PRO A 194 -4.94 7.37 -2.66
C PRO A 194 -4.83 7.76 -1.19
N VAL A 195 -3.63 8.16 -0.79
CA VAL A 195 -3.32 8.72 0.52
C VAL A 195 -2.62 10.06 0.34
N VAL A 196 -3.02 11.06 1.10
CA VAL A 196 -2.32 12.34 1.18
C VAL A 196 -1.09 12.17 2.07
N ILE A 197 0.10 12.50 1.56
CA ILE A 197 1.36 12.27 2.27
C ILE A 197 2.25 13.52 2.24
N PRO A 198 2.13 14.45 3.21
CA PRO A 198 3.24 15.32 3.55
C PRO A 198 4.39 14.46 4.11
N ARG A 199 5.61 14.55 3.59
CA ARG A 199 6.69 13.62 3.99
C ARG A 199 6.97 13.67 5.49
N PHE A 200 7.17 14.88 6.05
CA PHE A 200 7.28 15.17 7.47
C PHE A 200 7.26 16.70 7.65
N VAL A 201 6.97 17.21 8.85
CA VAL A 201 6.76 18.65 9.09
C VAL A 201 7.88 19.55 8.53
N PRO A 202 9.18 19.27 8.74
CA PRO A 202 10.27 20.06 8.16
C PRO A 202 10.33 20.14 6.64
N SER A 203 9.75 19.20 5.89
CA SER A 203 9.84 19.23 4.42
C SER A 203 8.71 20.03 3.78
N CYS A 204 7.71 20.48 4.55
CA CYS A 204 6.50 21.06 4.01
C CYS A 204 6.27 22.46 4.56
N THR A 205 5.87 23.39 3.70
CA THR A 205 5.42 24.71 4.15
C THR A 205 4.08 24.62 4.87
N ASN A 206 3.78 25.61 5.73
CA ASN A 206 2.46 25.70 6.37
C ASN A 206 1.32 25.76 5.34
N GLN A 207 1.55 26.39 4.19
CA GLN A 207 0.57 26.51 3.12
C GLN A 207 0.27 25.15 2.47
N ALA A 208 1.31 24.34 2.23
CA ALA A 208 1.12 22.96 1.75
C ALA A 208 0.35 22.13 2.78
N LEU A 209 0.73 22.16 4.05
CA LEU A 209 0.05 21.38 5.10
C LEU A 209 -1.44 21.75 5.22
N GLU A 210 -1.79 23.03 5.14
CA GLU A 210 -3.19 23.48 5.14
C GLU A 210 -3.94 23.02 3.88
N GLY A 211 -3.32 23.14 2.71
CA GLY A 211 -3.91 22.71 1.43
C GLY A 211 -4.13 21.19 1.38
N LEU A 212 -3.17 20.40 1.84
CA LEU A 212 -3.28 18.94 1.92
C LEU A 212 -4.38 18.52 2.89
N GLY A 213 -4.55 19.23 4.00
CA GLY A 213 -5.68 19.02 4.92
C GLY A 213 -7.03 19.28 4.25
N LYS A 214 -7.15 20.33 3.42
CA LYS A 214 -8.35 20.62 2.64
C LYS A 214 -8.65 19.52 1.63
N LEU A 215 -7.64 19.08 0.85
CA LEU A 215 -7.79 17.98 -0.10
C LEU A 215 -8.21 16.67 0.58
N THR A 216 -7.64 16.38 1.75
CA THR A 216 -7.99 15.19 2.55
C THR A 216 -9.48 15.19 2.90
N ALA A 217 -10.00 16.33 3.37
CA ALA A 217 -11.41 16.49 3.73
C ALA A 217 -12.34 16.53 2.52
N GLU A 218 -11.97 17.23 1.45
CA GLU A 218 -12.77 17.36 0.23
C GLU A 218 -12.97 16.01 -0.48
N TYR A 219 -11.91 15.22 -0.55
CA TYR A 219 -11.94 13.93 -1.23
C TYR A 219 -12.22 12.75 -0.30
N ASP A 220 -12.35 12.93 1.02
CA ASP A 220 -12.54 11.82 1.97
C ASP A 220 -11.50 10.70 1.76
N VAL A 221 -10.22 11.08 1.84
CA VAL A 221 -9.07 10.19 1.67
C VAL A 221 -8.26 10.10 2.96
N HIS A 222 -7.43 9.06 3.07
CA HIS A 222 -6.53 8.91 4.21
C HIS A 222 -5.38 9.93 4.14
N ILE A 223 -4.77 10.20 5.30
CA ILE A 223 -3.56 10.99 5.44
C ILE A 223 -2.55 10.25 6.33
N THR A 224 -1.27 10.35 6.00
CA THR A 224 -0.15 9.93 6.86
C THR A 224 1.06 10.82 6.64
N SER A 225 2.00 10.86 7.60
CA SER A 225 3.31 11.49 7.45
C SER A 225 4.39 10.61 8.06
#